data_AF-A3ZZI8-F1
#
_entry.id   AF-A3ZZI8-F1
#
_cell.length_a   1.000
_cell.length_b   1.000
_cell.length_c   1.000
_cell.angle_alpha   90.00
_cell.angle_beta   90.00
_cell.angle_gamma   90.00
#
_symmetry.space_group_name_H-M   'P 1'
#
loop_
_entity.id
_entity.type
_entity.pdbx_description
1 polymer ?
#
loop_
_entity_poly.entity_id
_entity_poly.type
_entity_poly.pdbx_seq_one_letter_code
_entity_poly.pdbx_strand_id
1 'polypeptide(L)'
;MPGVALPVSGAEIVDGRYEVTNNGGVPIGQHRVEINGWSADQAEGNVADVTEAPQGLLIPEKYNAKSDLVVDVNQKGTMSLDFDLK
;
A
#
# COMPACT_ATOMS: atom_id res chain seq x y z
N MET A 1 -8.98 22.07 -7.37
CA MET A 1 -8.52 22.16 -5.97
C MET A 1 -7.58 21.00 -5.75
N PRO A 2 -6.32 21.18 -5.34
CA PRO A 2 -5.46 20.03 -5.05
C PRO A 2 -6.04 19.36 -3.79
N GLY A 3 -6.57 18.15 -3.96
CA GLY A 3 -7.07 17.34 -2.84
C GLY A 3 -5.92 17.07 -1.88
N VAL A 4 -6.18 17.19 -0.59
CA VAL A 4 -5.19 16.85 0.44
C VAL A 4 -4.84 15.37 0.25
N ALA A 5 -3.64 15.09 -0.25
CA ALA A 5 -3.11 13.73 -0.27
C ALA A 5 -3.03 13.27 1.19
N LEU A 6 -3.80 12.24 1.54
CA LEU A 6 -3.70 11.62 2.85
C LEU A 6 -2.30 11.01 3.01
N PRO A 7 -1.76 10.91 4.23
CA PRO A 7 -0.48 10.26 4.44
C PRO A 7 -0.54 8.82 3.93
N VAL A 8 0.35 8.49 3.01
CA VAL A 8 0.52 7.13 2.48
C VAL A 8 1.79 6.55 3.09
N SER A 9 1.74 5.26 3.40
CA SER A 9 2.92 4.49 3.80
C SER A 9 2.90 3.18 3.03
N GLY A 10 4.04 2.79 2.48
CA GLY A 10 4.14 1.64 1.62
C GLY A 10 5.53 1.02 1.65
N ALA A 11 5.59 -0.25 1.26
CA ALA A 11 6.80 -1.03 1.14
C ALA A 11 6.64 -2.03 -0.01
N GLU A 12 7.76 -2.51 -0.52
CA GLU A 12 7.75 -3.58 -1.50
C GLU A 12 7.33 -4.90 -0.85
N ILE A 13 6.56 -5.72 -1.58
CA ILE A 13 6.21 -7.08 -1.16
C ILE A 13 7.28 -8.03 -1.70
N VAL A 14 8.06 -8.64 -0.82
CA VAL A 14 9.10 -9.62 -1.15
C VAL A 14 8.70 -10.96 -0.55
N ASP A 15 8.66 -12.01 -1.37
CA ASP A 15 8.26 -13.37 -0.96
C ASP A 15 6.91 -13.43 -0.20
N GLY A 16 5.95 -12.59 -0.61
CA GLY A 16 4.62 -12.50 0.00
C GLY A 16 4.59 -11.75 1.35
N ARG A 17 5.68 -11.09 1.74
CA ARG A 17 5.76 -10.29 2.97
C ARG A 17 6.13 -8.84 2.64
N TYR A 18 5.61 -7.91 3.42
CA TYR A 18 6.01 -6.51 3.36
C TYR A 18 6.14 -5.95 4.77
N GLU A 19 6.99 -4.94 4.93
CA GLU A 19 7.17 -4.27 6.21
C GLU A 19 7.16 -2.75 6.00
N VAL A 20 6.14 -2.08 6.54
CA VAL A 20 6.03 -0.62 6.44
C VAL A 20 6.80 0.01 7.60
N THR A 21 8.04 0.39 7.35
CA THR A 21 8.92 1.04 8.35
C THR A 21 9.19 2.52 8.08
N ASN A 22 8.69 3.05 6.95
CA ASN A 22 9.07 4.37 6.46
C ASN A 22 8.36 5.53 7.20
N ASN A 23 9.07 6.66 7.35
CA ASN A 23 8.55 8.00 7.71
C ASN A 23 7.45 8.07 8.79
N GLY A 24 7.71 7.54 9.98
CA GLY A 24 6.82 7.70 11.16
C GLY A 24 5.78 6.59 11.33
N GLY A 25 5.76 5.60 10.44
CA GLY A 25 4.89 4.44 10.50
C GLY A 25 3.47 4.73 10.05
N VAL A 26 2.60 3.74 10.18
CA VAL A 26 1.18 3.87 9.84
C VAL A 26 0.45 4.58 10.98
N PRO A 27 -0.29 5.68 10.72
CA PRO A 27 -1.09 6.36 11.74
C PRO A 27 -2.11 5.41 12.41
N ILE A 28 -2.52 5.70 13.64
CA ILE A 28 -3.62 4.96 14.27
C ILE A 28 -4.93 5.32 13.57
N GLY A 29 -5.71 4.30 13.23
CA GLY A 29 -7.01 4.44 12.59
C GLY A 29 -7.28 3.38 11.53
N GLN A 30 -8.40 3.56 10.83
CA GLN A 30 -8.79 2.72 9.70
C GLN A 30 -8.08 3.18 8.42
N HIS A 31 -7.46 2.23 7.73
CA HIS A 31 -6.73 2.47 6.48
C HIS A 31 -7.23 1.54 5.37
N ARG A 32 -7.30 2.08 4.16
CA ARG A 32 -7.46 1.26 2.95
C ARG A 32 -6.10 0.74 2.53
N VAL A 33 -6.02 -0.54 2.22
CA VAL A 33 -4.80 -1.18 1.74
C VAL A 33 -4.85 -1.27 0.22
N GLU A 34 -3.83 -0.72 -0.43
CA GLU A 34 -3.68 -0.80 -1.88
C GLU A 34 -2.41 -1.58 -2.19
N ILE A 35 -2.58 -2.66 -2.95
CA ILE A 35 -1.52 -3.47 -3.51
C ILE A 35 -1.44 -3.09 -4.98
N ASN A 36 -0.25 -2.72 -5.41
CA ASN A 36 0.05 -2.42 -6.80
C ASN A 36 1.12 -3.41 -7.28
N GLY A 37 0.94 -3.98 -8.46
CA GLY A 37 1.89 -4.93 -9.04
C GLY A 37 2.22 -4.51 -10.47
N TRP A 38 3.48 -4.34 -10.78
CA TRP A 38 3.99 -3.93 -12.09
C TRP A 38 5.19 -4.82 -12.46
N SER A 39 5.57 -4.84 -13.73
CA SER A 39 6.73 -5.62 -14.18
C SER A 39 8.03 -4.93 -13.75
N ALA A 40 9.09 -5.71 -13.48
CA ALA A 40 10.35 -5.21 -12.90
C ALA A 40 11.05 -4.14 -13.76
N ASP A 41 10.81 -4.13 -15.07
CA ASP A 41 11.26 -3.12 -16.03
C ASP A 41 10.54 -1.76 -15.88
N GLN A 42 9.43 -1.72 -15.14
CA GLN A 42 8.68 -0.51 -14.82
C GLN A 42 8.85 -0.05 -13.36
N ALA A 43 9.69 -0.73 -12.57
CA ALA A 43 9.85 -0.51 -11.13
C ALA A 43 10.77 0.65 -10.73
N GLU A 44 11.03 1.62 -11.62
CA GLU A 44 11.81 2.82 -11.27
C GLU A 44 10.93 3.82 -10.50
N GLY A 45 10.83 3.65 -9.18
CA GLY A 45 10.16 4.62 -8.31
C GLY A 45 10.20 4.24 -6.83
N ASN A 46 10.34 5.24 -5.96
CA ASN A 46 10.19 5.05 -4.51
C ASN A 46 8.71 4.76 -4.19
N VAL A 47 8.44 3.62 -3.53
CA VAL A 47 7.08 3.18 -3.11
C VAL A 47 6.35 4.21 -2.23
N ALA A 48 7.09 5.16 -1.64
CA ALA A 48 6.57 6.23 -0.81
C ALA A 48 5.90 7.39 -1.58
N ASP A 49 6.14 7.53 -2.89
CA ASP A 49 5.68 8.68 -3.70
C ASP A 49 4.58 8.30 -4.72
N VAL A 50 3.95 7.14 -4.56
CA VAL A 50 2.93 6.62 -5.48
C VAL A 50 1.64 7.43 -5.30
N THR A 51 1.57 8.59 -5.94
CA THR A 51 0.37 9.44 -6.02
C THR A 51 -0.52 9.07 -7.20
N GLU A 52 0.00 8.27 -8.14
CA GLU A 52 -0.72 7.75 -9.30
C GLU A 52 -0.46 6.25 -9.47
N ALA A 53 -1.50 5.49 -9.82
CA ALA A 53 -1.38 4.05 -10.07
C ALA A 53 -0.43 3.83 -11.28
N PRO A 54 0.62 3.00 -11.15
CA PRO A 54 1.55 2.77 -12.25
C PRO A 54 0.84 2.19 -13.47
N GLN A 55 1.20 2.67 -14.66
CA GLN A 55 0.69 2.13 -15.93
C GLN A 55 1.25 0.72 -16.13
N GLY A 56 0.40 -0.28 -16.34
CA GLY A 56 0.84 -1.68 -16.49
C GLY A 56 0.57 -2.57 -15.28
N LEU A 57 -0.46 -2.27 -14.48
CA LEU A 57 -0.88 -3.10 -13.36
C LEU A 57 -1.13 -4.57 -13.78
N LEU A 58 -0.38 -5.48 -13.17
CA LEU A 58 -0.47 -6.93 -13.38
C LEU A 58 -1.52 -7.60 -12.50
N ILE A 59 -2.12 -6.87 -11.57
CA ILE A 59 -3.09 -7.38 -10.60
C ILE A 59 -4.47 -6.74 -10.77
N PRO A 60 -5.55 -7.45 -10.42
CA PRO A 60 -6.91 -6.93 -10.51
C PRO A 60 -7.12 -5.62 -9.73
N GLU A 61 -7.96 -4.73 -10.28
CA GLU A 61 -8.23 -3.42 -9.67
C GLU A 61 -8.84 -3.48 -8.26
N LYS A 62 -9.46 -4.63 -7.91
CA LYS A 62 -10.03 -4.91 -6.57
C LYS A 62 -8.99 -4.93 -5.44
N TYR A 63 -7.70 -4.82 -5.77
CA TYR A 63 -6.63 -4.69 -4.79
C TYR A 63 -5.96 -3.30 -4.80
N ASN A 64 -6.32 -2.40 -5.72
CA ASN A 64 -5.75 -1.04 -5.82
C ASN A 64 -6.82 0.07 -5.77
N ALA A 65 -7.08 0.75 -6.89
CA ALA A 65 -8.04 1.84 -7.06
C ALA A 65 -9.47 1.48 -6.62
N LYS A 66 -9.82 0.19 -6.62
CA LYS A 66 -11.11 -0.33 -6.11
C LYS A 66 -10.90 -1.31 -4.96
N SER A 67 -9.87 -1.10 -4.15
CA SER A 67 -9.59 -1.97 -3.02
C SER A 67 -10.67 -1.86 -1.95
N ASP A 68 -11.21 -3.02 -1.58
CA ASP A 68 -12.07 -3.21 -0.42
C ASP A 68 -11.26 -3.73 0.79
N LEU A 69 -9.94 -3.86 0.67
CA LEU A 69 -9.07 -4.26 1.77
C LEU A 69 -8.95 -3.11 2.76
N VAL A 70 -9.39 -3.35 3.98
CA VAL A 70 -9.39 -2.36 5.06
C VAL A 70 -8.71 -2.97 6.27
N VAL A 71 -7.88 -2.17 6.94
CA VAL A 71 -7.23 -2.56 8.18
C VAL A 71 -7.41 -1.50 9.25
N ASP A 72 -7.56 -1.95 10.50
CA ASP A 72 -7.67 -1.07 11.67
C ASP A 72 -6.37 -1.16 12.49
N VAL A 73 -5.62 -0.06 12.50
CA VAL A 73 -4.41 0.10 13.31
C VAL A 73 -4.83 0.74 14.62
N ASN A 74 -4.99 -0.08 15.66
CA ASN A 74 -5.56 0.34 16.94
C ASN A 74 -4.53 0.48 18.08
N GLN A 75 -3.27 0.19 17.83
CA GLN A 75 -2.20 0.24 18.84
C GLN A 75 -0.89 0.78 18.26
N LYS A 76 -0.01 1.24 19.15
CA LYS A 76 1.35 1.64 18.79
C LYS A 76 2.26 0.43 18.80
N GLY A 77 3.25 0.41 17.92
CA GLY A 77 4.25 -0.65 17.81
C GLY A 77 4.06 -1.52 16.57
N THR A 78 4.79 -2.63 16.50
CA THR A 78 4.73 -3.55 15.37
C THR A 78 3.42 -4.33 15.39
N MET A 79 2.72 -4.35 14.26
CA MET A 79 1.55 -5.19 14.02
C MET A 79 1.80 -6.06 12.80
N SER A 80 1.39 -7.32 12.88
CA SER A 80 1.36 -8.24 11.73
C SER A 80 -0.10 -8.45 11.33
N LEU A 81 -0.38 -8.21 10.06
CA LEU A 81 -1.72 -8.24 9.48
C LEU A 81 -1.63 -9.04 8.20
N ASP A 82 -2.45 -10.08 8.08
CA ASP A 82 -2.48 -10.97 6.93
C ASP A 82 -3.73 -10.67 6.07
N PHE A 83 -3.56 -10.73 4.75
CA PHE A 83 -4.63 -10.51 3.78
C PHE A 83 -4.76 -11.74 2.89
N ASP A 84 -5.91 -12.41 2.96
CA ASP A 84 -6.23 -13.52 2.07
C ASP A 84 -6.67 -12.99 0.70
N LEU A 85 -5.74 -13.02 -0.27
CA LEU A 85 -6.02 -12.60 -1.64
C LEU A 85 -6.75 -13.74 -2.39
N LYS A 86 -8.02 -13.52 -2.76
CA LYS A 86 -8.87 -14.49 -3.48
C LYS A 86 -8.80 -14.42 -5.00
#